data_AF-A0A3D0V505-F1
#
_entry.id   AF-A0A3D0V505-F1
#
_cell.length_a   1.000
_cell.length_b   1.000
_cell.length_c   1.000
_cell.angle_alpha   90.00
_cell.angle_beta   90.00
_cell.angle_gamma   90.00
#
_symmetry.space_group_name_H-M   'P 1'
#
loop_
_entity.id
_entity.type
_entity.pdbx_description
1 polymer ?
#
loop_
_entity_poly.entity_id
_entity_poly.type
_entity_poly.pdbx_seq_one_letter_code
_entity_poly.pdbx_strand_id
1 'polypeptide(L)'
;MTATLIALLTKMSILLACHFVGDYALQNAWMAMTKGKDWHAMFAHVGTYTSVFALLNLVPDVHLNLWALILILGSHAFIDPIKARWNLIGDVSDQLLHIGILLFCVLKGWI
;
A
#
# COMPACT_ATOMS: atom_id res chain seq x y z
N MET A 1 11.71 -26.66 -1.08
CA MET A 1 11.87 -25.43 -1.87
C MET A 1 10.54 -24.92 -2.44
N THR A 2 9.64 -25.80 -2.89
CA THR A 2 8.33 -25.42 -3.47
C THR A 2 7.38 -24.74 -2.48
N ALA A 3 7.21 -25.28 -1.27
CA ALA A 3 6.24 -24.75 -0.29
C ALA A 3 6.57 -23.31 0.19
N THR A 4 7.84 -23.01 0.46
CA THR A 4 8.29 -21.67 0.88
C THR A 4 8.07 -20.64 -0.22
N LEU A 5 8.39 -20.99 -1.48
CA LEU A 5 8.15 -20.11 -2.62
C LEU A 5 6.66 -19.83 -2.80
N ILE A 6 5.81 -20.87 -2.72
CA ILE A 6 4.36 -20.72 -2.80
C ILE A 6 3.87 -19.77 -1.69
N ALA A 7 4.32 -19.94 -0.44
CA ALA A 7 3.92 -19.06 0.66
C ALA A 7 4.32 -17.59 0.42
N LEU A 8 5.53 -17.34 -0.08
CA LEU A 8 5.99 -15.97 -0.40
C LEU A 8 5.15 -15.35 -1.53
N LEU A 9 4.86 -16.11 -2.59
CA LEU A 9 4.03 -15.65 -3.70
C LEU A 9 2.60 -15.36 -3.22
N THR A 10 2.00 -16.24 -2.41
CA THR A 10 0.66 -16.01 -1.85
C THR A 10 0.62 -14.72 -1.02
N LYS A 11 1.59 -14.51 -0.13
CA LYS A 11 1.67 -13.29 0.69
C LYS A 11 1.82 -12.03 -0.18
N MET A 12 2.69 -12.05 -1.19
CA MET A 12 2.82 -10.93 -2.11
C MET A 12 1.54 -10.68 -2.91
N SER A 13 0.88 -11.73 -3.42
CA SER A 13 -0.38 -11.58 -4.15
C SER A 13 -1.48 -10.95 -3.28
N ILE A 14 -1.57 -11.34 -2.01
CA ILE A 14 -2.52 -10.74 -1.05
C ILE A 14 -2.22 -9.25 -0.88
N LEU A 15 -0.97 -8.88 -0.59
CA LEU A 15 -0.60 -7.47 -0.39
C LEU A 15 -0.78 -6.63 -1.65
N LEU A 16 -0.46 -7.17 -2.84
CA LEU A 16 -0.69 -6.49 -4.11
C LEU A 16 -2.19 -6.29 -4.39
N ALA A 17 -3.03 -7.28 -4.06
CA ALA A 17 -4.48 -7.11 -4.16
C ALA A 17 -4.96 -5.98 -3.24
N CYS A 18 -4.51 -5.93 -1.99
CA CYS A 18 -4.83 -4.83 -1.07
C CYS A 18 -4.35 -3.47 -1.61
N HIS A 19 -3.15 -3.43 -2.19
CA HIS A 19 -2.62 -2.22 -2.81
C HIS A 19 -3.52 -1.72 -3.93
N PHE A 20 -3.86 -2.57 -4.89
CA PHE A 20 -4.71 -2.15 -6.01
C PHE A 20 -6.13 -1.78 -5.58
N VAL A 21 -6.69 -2.51 -4.62
CA VAL A 21 -8.02 -2.21 -4.08
C VAL A 21 -8.01 -0.85 -3.36
N GLY A 22 -7.01 -0.58 -2.53
CA GLY A 22 -6.90 0.68 -1.79
C GLY A 22 -6.58 1.88 -2.69
N ASP A 23 -5.63 1.73 -3.61
CA ASP A 23 -5.07 2.85 -4.39
C ASP A 23 -5.95 3.20 -5.61
N TYR A 24 -6.67 2.22 -6.15
CA TYR A 24 -7.50 2.41 -7.34
C TYR A 24 -8.98 2.13 -7.09
N ALA A 25 -9.36 0.94 -6.62
CA ALA A 25 -10.77 0.55 -6.58
C ALA A 25 -11.60 1.38 -5.59
N LEU A 26 -11.02 1.71 -4.42
CA LEU A 26 -11.67 2.52 -3.39
C LEU A 26 -11.28 4.00 -3.43
N GLN A 27 -10.30 4.37 -4.26
CA GLN A 27 -9.97 5.76 -4.50
C GLN A 27 -11.05 6.39 -5.40
N ASN A 28 -11.80 7.34 -4.84
CA ASN A 28 -12.80 8.10 -5.59
C ASN A 28 -12.18 9.25 -6.40
N ALA A 29 -12.98 9.86 -7.28
CA ALA A 29 -12.54 10.93 -8.16
C ALA A 29 -12.01 12.17 -7.42
N TRP A 30 -12.59 12.52 -6.26
CA TRP A 30 -12.10 13.65 -5.47
C TRP A 30 -10.67 13.39 -4.98
N MET A 31 -10.42 12.22 -4.38
CA MET A 31 -9.07 11.85 -3.94
C MET A 31 -8.07 11.88 -5.10
N ALA A 32 -8.38 11.22 -6.22
CA ALA A 32 -7.50 11.14 -7.38
C ALA A 32 -7.11 12.50 -7.96
N MET A 33 -8.09 13.41 -8.09
CA MET A 33 -7.89 14.71 -8.73
C MET A 33 -7.25 15.77 -7.82
N THR A 34 -7.33 15.58 -6.50
CA THR A 34 -6.99 16.64 -5.53
C THR A 34 -5.88 16.27 -4.54
N LYS A 35 -5.50 14.99 -4.38
CA LYS A 35 -4.45 14.57 -3.43
C LYS A 35 -3.10 15.26 -3.61
N GLY A 36 -2.77 15.67 -4.84
CA GLY A 36 -1.57 16.47 -5.13
C GLY A 36 -1.62 17.93 -4.65
N LYS A 37 -2.83 18.47 -4.43
CA LYS A 37 -3.06 19.90 -4.14
C LYS A 37 -3.49 20.14 -2.70
N ASP A 38 -4.24 19.21 -2.13
CA ASP A 38 -4.86 19.31 -0.80
C ASP A 38 -4.48 18.11 0.09
N TRP A 39 -4.01 18.42 1.30
CA TRP A 39 -3.63 17.42 2.28
C TRP A 39 -4.83 16.67 2.86
N HIS A 40 -6.03 17.26 2.89
CA HIS A 40 -7.22 16.54 3.34
C HIS A 40 -7.55 15.38 2.40
N ALA A 41 -7.49 15.62 1.08
CA ALA A 41 -7.61 14.57 0.07
C ALA A 41 -6.51 13.52 0.17
N MET A 42 -5.26 13.94 0.41
CA MET A 42 -4.14 13.01 0.61
C MET A 42 -4.35 12.11 1.83
N PHE A 43 -4.73 12.66 2.99
CA PHE A 43 -4.95 11.85 4.19
C PHE A 43 -6.18 10.95 4.07
N ALA A 44 -7.25 11.42 3.43
CA ALA A 44 -8.40 10.58 3.14
C ALA A 44 -8.03 9.39 2.23
N HIS A 45 -7.18 9.65 1.22
CA HIS A 45 -6.65 8.63 0.32
C HIS A 45 -5.78 7.61 1.07
N VAL A 46 -4.76 8.06 1.79
CA VAL A 46 -3.86 7.17 2.53
C VAL A 46 -4.61 6.39 3.60
N GLY A 47 -5.56 7.03 4.31
CA GLY A 47 -6.39 6.35 5.30
C GLY A 47 -7.28 5.26 4.67
N THR A 48 -7.93 5.57 3.54
CA THR A 48 -8.72 4.60 2.77
C THR A 48 -7.83 3.44 2.30
N TYR A 49 -6.68 3.75 1.71
CA TYR A 49 -5.68 2.79 1.25
C TYR A 49 -5.24 1.85 2.38
N THR A 50 -4.75 2.38 3.50
CA THR A 50 -4.26 1.57 4.63
C THR A 50 -5.39 0.78 5.31
N SER A 51 -6.63 1.27 5.30
CA SER A 51 -7.76 0.52 5.88
C SER A 51 -7.94 -0.86 5.24
N VAL A 52 -7.71 -0.98 3.92
CA VAL A 52 -7.79 -2.26 3.20
C VAL A 52 -6.77 -3.27 3.74
N PHE A 53 -5.56 -2.81 4.06
CA PHE A 53 -4.54 -3.65 4.68
C PHE A 53 -4.88 -4.02 6.12
N ALA A 54 -5.45 -3.08 6.88
CA ALA A 54 -5.85 -3.35 8.27
C ALA A 54 -6.94 -4.43 8.36
N LEU A 55 -7.85 -4.47 7.38
CA LEU A 55 -8.91 -5.48 7.28
C LEU A 55 -8.37 -6.90 7.03
N LEU A 56 -7.12 -7.07 6.57
CA LEU A 56 -6.50 -8.40 6.45
C LEU A 56 -6.44 -9.14 7.80
N ASN A 57 -6.33 -8.41 8.91
CA ASN A 57 -6.34 -9.01 10.25
C ASN A 57 -7.70 -9.61 10.65
N LEU A 58 -8.75 -9.44 9.84
CA LEU A 58 -10.04 -10.12 10.00
C LEU A 58 -10.12 -11.43 9.21
N VAL A 59 -9.18 -11.70 8.31
CA VAL A 59 -9.13 -12.93 7.51
C VAL A 59 -8.43 -14.02 8.34
N PRO A 60 -9.04 -15.22 8.50
CA PRO A 60 -8.39 -16.33 9.19
C PRO A 60 -7.00 -16.63 8.62
N ASP A 61 -6.05 -16.92 9.50
CA ASP A 61 -4.66 -17.29 9.16
C ASP A 61 -3.84 -16.22 8.42
N VAL A 62 -4.35 -14.98 8.32
CA VAL A 62 -3.62 -13.82 7.78
C VAL A 62 -3.47 -12.78 8.89
N HIS A 63 -2.23 -12.45 9.21
CA HIS A 63 -1.93 -11.46 10.25
C HIS A 63 -0.90 -10.46 9.76
N LEU A 64 -1.35 -9.23 9.54
CA LEU A 64 -0.49 -8.12 9.20
C LEU A 64 -0.02 -7.42 10.48
N ASN A 65 1.30 -7.44 10.68
CA ASN A 65 1.96 -6.83 11.83
C ASN A 65 1.69 -5.32 11.91
N LEU A 66 1.57 -4.78 13.13
CA LEU A 66 1.38 -3.35 13.37
C LEU A 66 2.47 -2.49 12.73
N TRP A 67 3.73 -2.93 12.77
CA TRP A 67 4.85 -2.21 12.13
C TRP A 67 4.75 -2.21 10.61
N ALA A 68 4.18 -3.25 9.99
CA ALA A 68 3.91 -3.23 8.56
C ALA A 68 2.82 -2.21 8.23
N LEU A 69 1.75 -2.14 9.02
CA LEU A 69 0.70 -1.13 8.83
C LEU A 69 1.25 0.30 8.96
N ILE A 70 2.07 0.56 9.98
CA ILE A 70 2.72 1.87 10.17
C ILE A 70 3.64 2.19 8.98
N LEU A 71 4.44 1.22 8.52
CA LEU A 71 5.34 1.41 7.38
C LEU A 71 4.55 1.69 6.10
N ILE A 72 3.51 0.91 5.81
CA ILE A 72 2.66 1.06 4.61
C ILE A 72 1.95 2.41 4.62
N LEU A 73 1.34 2.80 5.75
CA LEU A 73 0.71 4.12 5.93
C LEU A 73 1.73 5.24 5.70
N GLY A 74 2.86 5.16 6.41
CA GLY A 74 3.91 6.18 6.37
C GLY A 74 4.50 6.31 4.98
N SER A 75 4.97 5.22 4.38
CA SER A 75 5.56 5.24 3.05
C SER A 75 4.60 5.78 2.00
N HIS A 76 3.32 5.41 2.06
CA HIS A 76 2.32 5.88 1.11
C HIS A 76 2.05 7.39 1.30
N ALA A 77 1.97 7.87 2.54
CA ALA A 77 1.89 9.31 2.85
C ALA A 77 3.10 10.13 2.41
N PHE A 78 4.27 9.52 2.14
CA PHE A 78 5.46 10.20 1.63
C PHE A 78 5.65 10.06 0.11
N ILE A 79 5.49 8.86 -0.45
CA ILE A 79 5.71 8.58 -1.87
C ILE A 79 4.67 9.34 -2.72
N ASP A 80 3.41 9.34 -2.32
CA ASP A 80 2.35 9.96 -3.10
C ASP A 80 2.52 11.47 -3.27
N PRO A 81 2.88 12.25 -2.23
CA PRO A 81 3.21 13.66 -2.41
C PRO A 81 4.43 13.88 -3.31
N ILE A 82 5.45 13.02 -3.25
CA ILE A 82 6.63 13.11 -4.13
C ILE A 82 6.21 13.02 -5.60
N LYS A 83 5.26 12.15 -5.95
CA LYS A 83 4.65 12.08 -7.28
C LYS A 83 3.65 13.22 -7.52
N ALA A 84 2.55 13.24 -6.78
CA ALA A 84 1.35 14.02 -7.12
C ALA A 84 1.46 15.51 -6.76
N ARG A 85 2.27 15.88 -5.77
CA ARG A 85 2.42 17.26 -5.30
C ARG A 85 3.71 17.90 -5.79
N TRP A 86 4.82 17.20 -5.68
CA TRP A 86 6.15 17.72 -6.03
C TRP A 86 6.63 17.29 -7.41
N ASN A 87 5.96 16.33 -8.05
CA ASN A 87 6.25 15.87 -9.42
C ASN A 87 7.72 15.48 -9.63
N LEU A 88 8.33 14.84 -8.63
CA LEU A 88 9.75 14.44 -8.65
C LEU A 88 9.95 13.03 -9.22
N ILE A 89 8.90 12.22 -9.26
CA ILE A 89 8.91 10.84 -9.78
C ILE A 89 7.69 10.61 -10.68
N GLY A 90 7.82 9.70 -11.65
CA GLY A 90 6.71 9.27 -12.51
C GLY A 90 5.97 8.05 -11.95
N ASP A 91 4.89 7.66 -12.64
CA ASP A 91 3.99 6.58 -12.20
C ASP A 91 4.71 5.23 -12.01
N VAL A 92 5.63 4.86 -12.90
CA VAL A 92 6.38 3.60 -12.76
C VAL A 92 7.24 3.61 -11.49
N SER A 93 7.93 4.72 -11.21
CA SER A 93 8.77 4.85 -10.02
C SER A 93 7.94 4.82 -8.74
N ASP A 94 6.80 5.49 -8.73
CA ASP A 94 5.83 5.47 -7.63
C ASP A 94 5.37 4.04 -7.31
N GLN A 95 4.91 3.29 -8.32
CA GLN A 95 4.46 1.91 -8.14
C GLN A 95 5.60 0.98 -7.68
N LEU A 96 6.81 1.14 -8.23
CA LEU A 96 7.97 0.35 -7.80
C LEU A 96 8.33 0.60 -6.33
N LEU A 97 8.22 1.84 -5.85
CA LEU A 97 8.47 2.15 -4.44
C LEU A 97 7.41 1.51 -3.54
N HIS A 98 6.12 1.61 -3.89
CA HIS A 98 5.04 0.97 -3.13
C HIS A 98 5.20 -0.55 -3.10
N ILE A 99 5.43 -1.18 -4.25
CA ILE A 99 5.68 -2.64 -4.34
C ILE A 99 6.93 -3.04 -3.54
N GLY A 100 7.98 -2.22 -3.56
CA GLY A 100 9.19 -2.42 -2.77
C GLY A 100 8.91 -2.47 -1.26
N ILE A 101 8.03 -1.61 -0.75
CA ILE A 101 7.60 -1.62 0.66
C ILE A 101 6.83 -2.91 0.98
N LEU A 102 5.93 -3.36 0.11
CA LEU A 102 5.19 -4.60 0.30
C LEU A 102 6.12 -5.82 0.31
N LEU A 103 7.08 -5.86 -0.63
CA LEU A 103 8.09 -6.90 -0.69
C LEU A 103 8.94 -6.93 0.59
N PHE A 104 9.34 -5.76 1.08
CA PHE A 104 10.03 -5.66 2.37
C PHE A 104 9.21 -6.25 3.52
N CYS A 105 7.91 -5.97 3.59
CA CYS A 105 7.02 -6.54 4.61
C CYS A 105 6.96 -8.08 4.53
N VAL A 106 6.87 -8.65 3.33
CA VAL A 106 6.89 -10.11 3.12
C VAL A 106 8.22 -10.71 3.54
N LEU A 107 9.34 -10.12 3.12
CA LEU A 107 10.68 -10.62 3.44
C LEU A 107 10.99 -10.53 4.94
N LYS A 108 10.42 -9.55 5.64
CA LYS A 108 10.50 -9.43 7.11
C LYS A 108 9.58 -10.40 7.86
N GLY A 109 8.69 -11.11 7.17
CA GLY A 109 7.70 -11.99 7.79
C GLY A 109 6.64 -11.23 8.58
N TRP A 110 6.28 -10.03 8.13
CA TRP A 110 5.28 -9.19 8.79
C TRP A 110 3.85 -9.41 8.28
N ILE A 111 3.69 -10.37 7.37
CA ILE A 111 2.44 -11.04 6.95
C ILE A 111 2.74 -12.53 6.86
#